data_AF-A0A094CED2-F1
#
_entry.id   AF-A0A094CED2-F1
#
_cell.length_a   1.000
_cell.length_b   1.000
_cell.length_c   1.000
_cell.angle_alpha   90.00
_cell.angle_beta   90.00
_cell.angle_gamma   90.00
#
_symmetry.space_group_name_H-M   'P 1'
#
loop_
_entity.id
_entity.type
_entity.pdbx_description
1 polymer ?
#
loop_
_entity_poly.entity_id
_entity_poly.type
_entity_poly.pdbx_seq_one_letter_code
_entity_poly.pdbx_strand_id
1 'polypeptide(L)'
;MALPDAQSSAYFHTSICRTLCDTIDDLICAGRIEPQLGAKVLRKFVPSFEKAFAENVKAVVTMKGRMKYYRNYENKWWWVVRDCTVKLGTGVKAETIHVDKLRIVGYPTADVPNGKKGSTSVPAGRKTKQGIKQKTKQEME
;
A
#
# COMPACT_ATOMS: atom_id res chain seq x y z
N MET A 1 -11.59 23.64 -6.33
CA MET A 1 -10.27 23.65 -6.99
C MET A 1 -9.47 22.45 -6.52
N ALA A 2 -9.49 21.36 -7.30
CA ALA A 2 -8.66 20.19 -7.04
C ALA A 2 -7.33 20.40 -7.76
N LEU A 3 -6.26 20.69 -7.01
CA LEU A 3 -4.92 20.79 -7.56
C LEU A 3 -4.44 19.39 -7.98
N PRO A 4 -3.88 19.25 -9.20
CA PRO A 4 -3.27 18.02 -9.66
C PRO A 4 -1.85 17.96 -9.09
N ASP A 5 -1.73 17.60 -7.82
CA ASP A 5 -0.47 17.13 -7.27
C ASP A 5 -0.81 15.97 -6.36
N ALA A 6 -1.04 14.82 -7.00
CA ALA A 6 -1.31 13.52 -6.38
C ALA A 6 -0.05 12.97 -5.67
N GLN A 7 0.71 13.84 -5.02
CA GLN A 7 1.77 13.48 -4.09
C GLN A 7 1.10 13.00 -2.78
N SER A 8 0.72 11.72 -2.85
CA SER A 8 0.48 10.79 -1.75
C SER A 8 -0.68 11.10 -0.79
N SER A 9 -1.90 10.89 -1.30
CA SER A 9 -3.11 10.61 -0.48
C SER A 9 -2.89 9.48 0.55
N ALA A 10 -1.84 8.66 0.43
CA ALA A 10 -1.58 7.52 1.29
C ALA A 10 -1.44 7.91 2.76
N TYR A 11 -0.70 8.98 3.04
CA TYR A 11 -0.36 9.33 4.42
C TYR A 11 -1.46 10.09 5.15
N PHE A 12 -2.44 10.68 4.45
CA PHE A 12 -3.56 11.39 5.07
C PHE A 12 -4.48 10.52 5.92
N HIS A 13 -4.50 9.21 5.67
CA HIS A 13 -5.26 8.26 6.48
C HIS A 13 -4.49 7.72 7.69
N THR A 14 -3.24 8.13 7.88
CA THR A 14 -2.43 7.73 9.04
C THR A 14 -2.84 8.54 10.26
N SER A 15 -2.70 7.94 11.45
CA SER A 15 -3.00 8.61 12.72
C SER A 15 -2.16 9.87 12.94
N ILE A 16 -0.89 9.85 12.53
CA ILE A 16 0.01 11.01 12.67
C ILE A 16 -0.42 12.19 11.81
N CYS A 17 -0.75 11.96 10.54
CA CYS A 17 -1.24 13.02 9.66
C CYS A 17 -2.61 13.51 10.13
N ARG A 18 -3.49 12.59 10.57
CA ARG A 18 -4.80 12.95 11.09
C ARG A 18 -4.71 13.87 12.32
N THR A 19 -3.87 13.50 13.28
CA THR A 19 -3.65 14.30 14.49
C THR A 19 -3.07 15.68 14.16
N LEU A 20 -2.19 15.75 13.16
CA LEU A 20 -1.66 17.03 12.67
C LEU A 20 -2.76 17.89 12.03
N CYS A 21 -3.62 17.32 11.19
CA CYS A 21 -4.76 18.05 10.62
C CYS A 21 -5.69 18.55 11.71
N ASP A 22 -6.08 17.69 12.66
CA ASP A 22 -6.98 18.07 13.75
C ASP A 22 -6.36 19.20 14.61
N THR A 23 -5.05 19.15 14.90
CA THR A 23 -4.33 20.22 15.62
C THR A 23 -4.28 21.53 14.82
N ILE A 24 -4.06 21.45 13.50
CA ILE A 24 -4.08 22.64 12.63
C ILE A 24 -5.47 23.27 12.63
N ASP A 25 -6.52 22.46 12.53
CA ASP A 25 -7.91 22.94 12.55
C ASP A 25 -8.23 23.62 13.89
N ASP A 26 -7.82 23.04 15.01
CA ASP A 26 -7.98 23.65 16.34
C ASP A 26 -7.30 25.03 16.45
N LEU A 27 -6.08 25.15 15.92
CA LEU A 27 -5.34 26.42 15.90
C LEU A 27 -5.98 27.47 14.99
N ILE A 28 -6.60 27.05 13.88
CA ILE A 28 -7.37 27.93 12.99
C ILE A 28 -8.63 28.41 13.71
N CYS A 29 -9.38 27.49 14.34
CA CYS A 29 -10.58 27.83 15.10
C CYS A 29 -10.28 28.79 16.27
N ALA A 30 -9.11 28.65 16.90
CA ALA A 30 -8.65 29.57 17.94
C ALA A 30 -8.12 30.92 17.41
N GLY A 31 -8.10 31.15 16.09
CA GLY A 31 -7.57 32.36 15.46
C GLY A 31 -6.07 32.54 15.63
N ARG A 32 -5.34 31.46 15.97
CA ARG A 32 -3.87 31.49 16.22
C ARG A 32 -3.07 31.39 14.93
N ILE A 33 -3.61 30.71 13.92
CA ILE A 33 -2.98 30.55 12.60
C ILE A 33 -3.99 30.82 11.49
N GLU A 34 -3.51 31.35 10.37
CA GLU A 34 -4.30 31.54 9.16
C GLU A 34 -4.47 30.20 8.41
N PRO A 35 -5.63 29.89 7.81
CA PRO A 35 -5.84 28.66 7.04
C PRO A 35 -4.77 28.41 5.96
N GLN A 36 -4.29 29.48 5.33
CA GLN A 36 -3.23 29.40 4.32
C GLN A 36 -1.90 28.90 4.89
N LEU A 37 -1.60 29.19 6.15
CA LEU A 37 -0.41 28.69 6.84
C LEU A 37 -0.55 27.20 7.15
N GLY A 38 -1.71 26.75 7.64
CA GLY A 38 -1.99 25.33 7.88
C GLY A 38 -1.79 24.47 6.63
N ALA A 39 -2.32 24.94 5.49
CA ALA A 39 -2.12 24.27 4.20
C ALA A 39 -0.63 24.18 3.80
N LYS A 40 0.18 25.22 4.08
CA LYS A 40 1.62 25.20 3.83
C LYS A 40 2.35 24.18 4.71
N VAL A 41 1.95 24.05 5.98
CA VAL A 41 2.52 23.04 6.90
C VAL A 41 2.26 21.63 6.36
N LEU A 42 1.03 21.32 5.96
CA LEU A 42 0.69 20.01 5.40
C LEU A 42 1.48 19.70 4.12
N ARG A 43 1.67 20.69 3.23
CA ARG A 43 2.50 20.53 2.02
C ARG A 43 3.97 20.20 2.33
N LYS A 44 4.51 20.67 3.46
CA LYS A 44 5.88 20.36 3.90
C LYS A 44 5.96 19.03 4.65
N PHE A 45 4.89 18.65 5.36
CA PHE A 45 4.84 17.44 6.14
C PHE A 45 4.95 16.17 5.28
N VAL A 46 4.15 16.03 4.23
CA VAL A 46 4.10 14.81 3.40
C VAL A 46 5.47 14.37 2.87
N PRO A 47 6.24 15.22 2.15
CA PRO A 47 7.56 14.82 1.66
C PRO A 47 8.58 14.58 2.79
N SER A 48 8.47 15.30 3.91
CA SER A 48 9.32 15.07 5.08
C SER A 48 9.03 13.72 5.73
N PHE A 49 7.75 13.32 5.79
CA PHE A 49 7.33 12.04 6.33
C PHE A 49 7.81 10.88 5.45
N GLU A 50 7.64 10.99 4.14
CA GLU A 50 8.13 10.00 3.17
C GLU A 50 9.63 9.78 3.28
N LYS A 51 10.40 10.89 3.33
CA LYS A 51 11.85 10.83 3.50
C LYS A 51 12.24 10.15 4.82
N ALA A 52 11.63 10.57 5.92
CA ALA A 52 11.91 9.99 7.24
C ALA A 52 11.57 8.49 7.29
N PHE A 53 10.46 8.09 6.68
CA PHE A 53 10.05 6.69 6.61
C PHE A 53 11.05 5.85 5.81
N ALA A 54 11.45 6.32 4.62
CA ALA A 54 12.40 5.62 3.76
C ALA A 54 13.80 5.49 4.39
N GLU A 55 14.28 6.50 5.11
CA GLU A 55 15.62 6.52 5.70
C GLU A 55 15.70 5.73 7.02
N ASN A 56 14.66 5.81 7.86
CA ASN A 56 14.73 5.32 9.24
C ASN A 56 14.03 3.97 9.45
N VAL A 57 13.03 3.61 8.63
CA VAL A 57 12.25 2.38 8.84
C VAL A 57 12.86 1.23 8.05
N LYS A 58 13.53 0.33 8.76
CA LYS A 58 14.13 -0.91 8.19
C LYS A 58 13.40 -2.18 8.61
N ALA A 59 12.34 -2.04 9.41
CA ALA A 59 11.60 -3.16 9.97
C ALA A 59 10.90 -3.93 8.83
N VAL A 60 11.06 -5.25 8.84
CA VAL A 60 10.35 -6.15 7.94
C VAL A 60 9.21 -6.80 8.71
N VAL A 61 8.02 -6.78 8.12
CA VAL A 61 6.81 -7.38 8.69
C VAL A 61 6.34 -8.48 7.77
N THR A 62 6.03 -9.65 8.33
CA THR A 62 5.41 -10.76 7.60
C THR A 62 4.00 -10.96 8.12
N MET A 63 3.02 -11.13 7.24
CA MET A 63 1.65 -11.42 7.66
C MET A 63 1.07 -12.63 6.94
N LYS A 64 0.21 -13.37 7.64
CA LYS A 64 -0.58 -14.48 7.07
C LYS A 64 -2.02 -14.32 7.52
N GLY A 65 -2.98 -14.60 6.65
CA GLY A 65 -4.41 -14.53 6.98
C GLY A 65 -5.28 -14.98 5.83
N ARG A 66 -6.59 -14.99 6.04
CA ARG A 66 -7.58 -15.39 5.03
C ARG A 66 -8.06 -14.17 4.25
N MET A 67 -7.82 -14.15 2.93
CA MET A 67 -8.30 -13.05 2.08
C MET A 67 -9.83 -13.09 1.98
N LYS A 68 -10.49 -11.99 2.36
CA LYS A 68 -11.96 -11.85 2.23
C LYS A 68 -12.35 -11.35 0.84
N TYR A 69 -11.75 -10.24 0.42
CA TYR A 69 -11.90 -9.68 -0.92
C TYR A 69 -10.74 -8.72 -1.23
N TYR A 70 -10.52 -8.48 -2.52
CA TYR A 70 -9.57 -7.49 -3.02
C TYR A 70 -10.23 -6.60 -4.08
N ARG A 71 -9.68 -5.41 -4.28
CA ARG A 71 -10.05 -4.50 -5.38
C ARG A 71 -8.78 -3.90 -5.96
N ASN A 72 -8.76 -3.76 -7.28
CA ASN A 72 -7.80 -2.91 -7.98
C ASN A 72 -8.59 -1.88 -8.78
N TYR A 73 -8.14 -0.63 -8.73
CA TYR A 73 -8.71 0.49 -9.48
C TYR A 73 -7.63 1.57 -9.59
N GLU A 74 -7.35 2.04 -10.81
CA GLU A 74 -6.35 3.09 -11.08
C GLU A 74 -4.98 2.82 -10.43
N ASN A 75 -4.44 1.60 -10.59
CA ASN A 75 -3.15 1.15 -10.02
C ASN A 75 -3.07 1.20 -8.48
N LYS A 76 -4.19 1.47 -7.80
CA LYS A 76 -4.33 1.34 -6.35
C LYS A 76 -4.93 0.00 -6.01
N TRP A 77 -4.40 -0.62 -4.98
CA TRP A 77 -4.87 -1.92 -4.49
C TRP A 77 -5.48 -1.80 -3.11
N TRP A 78 -6.53 -2.58 -2.88
CA TRP A 78 -7.15 -2.74 -1.58
C TRP A 78 -7.30 -4.23 -1.29
N TRP A 79 -6.90 -4.62 -0.09
CA TRP A 79 -7.12 -5.97 0.43
C TRP A 79 -7.82 -5.91 1.77
N VAL A 80 -8.78 -6.79 1.96
CA VAL A 80 -9.37 -7.05 3.27
C VAL A 80 -9.09 -8.49 3.64
N VAL A 81 -8.31 -8.67 4.70
CA VAL A 81 -7.85 -9.97 5.21
C VAL A 81 -8.47 -10.18 6.60
N ARG A 82 -8.86 -11.42 6.90
CA ARG A 82 -9.45 -11.87 8.16
C ARG A 82 -8.52 -12.87 8.85
N ASP A 83 -8.60 -12.92 10.18
CA ASP A 83 -7.84 -13.85 11.03
C ASP A 83 -6.34 -13.81 10.69
N CYS A 84 -5.78 -12.61 10.81
CA CYS A 84 -4.41 -12.33 10.44
C CYS A 84 -3.47 -12.59 11.61
N THR A 85 -2.36 -13.26 11.33
CA THR A 85 -1.20 -13.33 12.21
C THR A 85 -0.10 -12.47 11.59
N VAL A 86 0.30 -11.41 12.28
CA VAL A 86 1.32 -10.45 11.86
C VAL A 86 2.57 -10.69 12.71
N LYS A 87 3.71 -10.93 12.07
CA LYS A 87 5.01 -11.13 12.70
C LYS A 87 5.88 -9.90 12.47
N LEU A 88 6.33 -9.28 13.56
CA LEU A 88 7.17 -8.09 13.54
C LEU A 88 8.63 -8.52 13.76
N GLY A 89 9.50 -8.14 12.83
CA GLY A 89 10.93 -8.43 12.88
C GLY A 89 11.31 -9.80 12.30
N THR A 90 12.62 -10.06 12.30
CA THR A 90 13.23 -11.29 11.78
C THR A 90 14.07 -11.97 12.88
N GLY A 91 13.99 -13.29 12.98
CA GLY A 91 14.79 -14.09 13.92
C GLY A 91 14.12 -14.39 15.27
N VAL A 92 14.94 -14.64 16.31
CA VAL A 92 14.53 -15.22 17.60
C VAL A 92 13.63 -14.27 18.44
N LYS A 93 13.65 -12.96 18.16
CA LYS A 93 12.84 -11.94 18.86
C LYS A 93 11.58 -11.52 18.10
N ALA A 94 11.11 -12.33 17.15
CA ALA A 94 9.94 -11.99 16.34
C ALA A 94 8.66 -11.97 17.20
N GLU A 95 8.07 -10.80 17.36
CA GLU A 95 6.78 -10.63 18.05
C GLU A 95 5.65 -11.02 17.10
N THR A 96 4.65 -11.74 17.62
CA THR A 96 3.48 -12.16 16.83
C THR A 96 2.21 -11.53 17.38
N ILE A 97 1.49 -10.82 16.51
CA ILE A 97 0.25 -10.11 16.81
C ILE A 97 -0.90 -10.76 16.05
N HIS A 98 -2.00 -11.06 16.74
CA HIS A 98 -3.23 -11.54 16.13
C HIS A 98 -4.18 -10.37 15.82
N VAL A 99 -4.77 -10.36 14.61
CA VAL A 99 -5.65 -9.29 14.13
C VAL A 99 -6.85 -9.88 13.38
N ASP A 100 -8.06 -9.67 13.90
CA ASP A 100 -9.29 -10.25 13.31
C ASP A 100 -9.61 -9.75 11.90
N LYS A 101 -9.27 -8.48 11.63
CA LYS A 101 -9.48 -7.85 10.33
C LYS A 101 -8.39 -6.83 10.03
N LEU A 102 -7.68 -7.05 8.93
CA LEU A 102 -6.71 -6.10 8.41
C LEU A 102 -7.20 -5.52 7.07
N ARG A 103 -7.15 -4.19 6.94
CA ARG A 103 -7.37 -3.49 5.66
C ARG A 103 -6.03 -2.96 5.20
N ILE A 104 -5.63 -3.33 3.99
CA ILE A 104 -4.35 -2.94 3.40
C ILE A 104 -4.65 -2.14 2.14
N VAL A 105 -3.96 -1.02 1.98
CA VAL A 105 -4.06 -0.17 0.80
C VAL A 105 -2.68 0.00 0.21
N GLY A 106 -2.49 -0.48 -1.01
CA GLY A 106 -1.25 -0.33 -1.77
C GLY A 106 -1.39 0.82 -2.75
N TYR A 107 -0.49 1.81 -2.65
CA TYR A 107 -0.38 2.88 -3.62
C TYR A 107 0.74 2.54 -4.61
N PRO A 108 0.60 2.91 -5.89
CA PRO A 108 1.67 2.70 -6.85
C PRO A 108 2.89 3.49 -6.40
N THR A 109 4.07 2.88 -6.50
CA THR A 109 5.31 3.65 -6.48
C THR A 109 5.28 4.54 -7.73
N ALA A 110 5.47 5.85 -7.59
CA ALA A 110 5.72 6.69 -8.76
C ALA A 110 6.83 6.00 -9.56
N ASP A 111 6.57 5.71 -10.84
CA ASP A 111 7.54 5.07 -11.72
C ASP A 111 8.79 5.95 -11.69
N VAL A 112 9.79 5.57 -10.90
CA VAL A 112 11.07 6.25 -10.89
C VAL A 112 11.56 6.10 -12.32
N PRO A 113 11.74 7.18 -13.11
CA PRO A 113 12.31 7.05 -14.44
C PRO A 113 13.74 6.57 -14.22
N ASN A 114 13.93 5.26 -14.30
CA ASN A 114 15.23 4.65 -14.15
C ASN A 114 16.04 5.10 -15.37
N GLY A 115 16.88 6.12 -15.17
CA GLY A 115 17.83 6.60 -16.15
C GLY A 115 18.91 5.56 -16.38
N LYS A 116 18.57 4.45 -17.02
CA LYS A 116 19.47 3.50 -17.69
C LYS A 116 18.72 2.86 -18.87
N LYS A 117 19.07 3.32 -20.08
CA LYS A 117 18.68 2.72 -21.36
C LYS A 117 18.99 1.22 -21.37
N GLY A 118 18.04 0.43 -21.88
CA GLY A 118 18.31 -0.88 -22.50
C GLY A 118 17.75 -2.10 -21.77
N SER A 119 16.49 -2.44 -22.01
CA SER A 119 16.12 -3.77 -22.53
C SER A 119 14.62 -3.82 -22.81
N THR A 120 14.30 -4.02 -24.08
CA THR A 120 12.97 -4.39 -24.56
C THR A 120 12.61 -5.74 -23.94
N SER A 121 11.60 -5.79 -23.08
CA SER A 121 10.94 -7.05 -22.73
C SER A 121 9.53 -7.04 -23.32
N VAL A 122 9.41 -7.82 -24.39
CA VAL A 122 8.19 -8.18 -25.13
C VAL A 122 7.20 -8.85 -24.17
N PRO A 123 5.88 -8.60 -24.28
CA PRO A 123 4.89 -9.27 -23.44
C PRO A 123 4.76 -10.74 -23.83
N ALA A 124 5.27 -11.63 -22.97
CA ALA A 124 5.14 -13.07 -23.13
C ALA A 124 3.69 -13.50 -22.81
N GLY A 125 2.96 -13.89 -23.86
CA GLY A 125 1.63 -14.46 -23.80
C GLY A 125 1.59 -15.73 -22.95
N ARG A 126 0.65 -15.78 -22.00
CA ARG A 126 0.37 -16.94 -21.18
C ARG A 126 -0.47 -17.94 -22.00
N LYS A 127 0.18 -18.92 -22.64
CA LYS A 127 -0.50 -20.10 -23.19
C LYS A 127 -0.82 -21.06 -22.05
N THR A 128 -2.10 -21.21 -21.74
CA THR A 128 -2.62 -22.30 -20.90
C THR A 128 -2.63 -23.58 -21.73
N LYS A 129 -1.70 -24.51 -21.44
CA LYS A 129 -1.80 -25.90 -21.92
C LYS A 129 -2.91 -26.61 -21.12
N GLN A 130 -4.04 -26.89 -21.77
CA GLN A 130 -4.99 -27.88 -21.30
C GLN A 130 -4.38 -29.27 -21.50
N GLY A 131 -4.15 -29.98 -20.40
CA GLY A 131 -3.81 -31.40 -20.42
C GLY A 131 -5.08 -32.23 -20.63
N ILE A 132 -5.24 -32.79 -21.82
CA ILE A 132 -6.21 -33.85 -22.09
C ILE A 132 -5.66 -35.13 -21.47
N LYS A 133 -6.31 -35.61 -20.41
CA LYS A 133 -6.11 -36.96 -19.86
C LYS A 133 -6.79 -37.96 -20.78
N GLN A 134 -6.02 -38.82 -21.44
CA GLN A 134 -6.51 -40.07 -22.03
C GLN A 134 -7.04 -40.97 -20.91
N LYS A 135 -8.32 -41.34 -20.98
CA LYS A 135 -8.89 -42.48 -20.26
C LYS A 135 -9.07 -43.61 -21.26
N THR A 136 -8.35 -44.70 -21.04
CA THR A 136 -8.50 -45.99 -21.70
C THR A 136 -9.73 -46.71 -21.13
N LYS A 137 -10.62 -47.17 -22.02
CA LYS A 137 -11.62 -48.26 -21.86
C LYS A 137 -12.06 -48.58 -23.31
N GLN A 138 -11.67 -49.69 -23.96
CA GLN A 138 -12.20 -51.07 -23.82
C GLN A 138 -13.72 -51.05 -23.56
N GLU A 139 -14.61 -51.62 -24.37
CA GLU A 139 -14.58 -52.88 -25.16
C GLU A 139 -15.84 -52.99 -26.05
N MET A 140 -15.80 -53.91 -27.04
CA MET A 140 -16.91 -54.65 -27.70
C MET A 140 -17.87 -53.81 -28.57
N GLU A 141 -18.25 -54.19 -29.79
CA GLU A 141 -18.36 -55.48 -30.49
C GLU A 141 -18.24 -55.24 -32.01
#